data_AF-T0ZGA9-F1
#
_entry.id   AF-T0ZGA9-F1
#
_cell.length_a   1.000
_cell.length_b   1.000
_cell.length_c   1.000
_cell.angle_alpha   90.00
_cell.angle_beta   90.00
_cell.angle_gamma   90.00
#
_symmetry.space_group_name_H-M   'P 1'
#
loop_
_entity.id
_entity.type
_entity.pdbx_description
1 polymer ?
#
loop_
_entity_poly.entity_id
_entity_poly.type
_entity_poly.pdbx_seq_one_letter_code
_entity_poly.pdbx_strand_id
1 'polypeptide(L)'
;MKIDDGVLRVEGEKRISERVEGLGGEFTYCTLGEPIELEKLLSGEHLPTFDALGAWLFHTATGGTLPAPPKDAPAWYLGEAKDKHVWLIYRPDLAFLKSPEAALTLSRAREFAQWSAARAAAGFDAKGHLVFAPGQIPQQPPVARTRR
;
A
#
# COMPACT_ATOMS: atom_id res chain seq x y z
N MET A 1 -35.97 -26.97 32.12
CA MET A 1 -35.94 -28.34 31.60
C MET A 1 -37.31 -28.64 31.00
N LYS A 2 -37.38 -28.67 29.67
CA LYS A 2 -38.51 -29.14 28.88
C LYS A 2 -37.93 -29.92 27.70
N ILE A 3 -38.58 -31.01 27.33
CA ILE A 3 -38.14 -31.96 26.30
C ILE A 3 -39.18 -31.90 25.19
N ASP A 4 -38.74 -31.70 23.94
CA ASP A 4 -39.51 -31.94 22.73
C ASP A 4 -38.58 -32.56 21.67
N ASP A 5 -39.07 -33.61 21.00
CA ASP A 5 -38.49 -34.28 19.81
C ASP A 5 -37.00 -34.66 19.85
N GLY A 6 -36.59 -35.44 20.86
CA GLY A 6 -35.43 -36.34 20.75
C GLY A 6 -34.04 -35.68 20.59
N VAL A 7 -33.94 -34.36 20.64
CA VAL A 7 -32.68 -33.61 20.59
C VAL A 7 -32.46 -32.92 21.94
N LEU A 8 -31.46 -33.38 22.68
CA LEU A 8 -31.02 -32.72 23.91
C LEU A 8 -30.21 -31.47 23.55
N ARG A 9 -30.86 -30.31 23.62
CA ARG A 9 -30.20 -29.01 23.43
C ARG A 9 -29.89 -28.42 24.81
N VAL A 10 -28.62 -28.54 25.23
CA VAL A 10 -28.13 -27.98 26.49
C VAL A 10 -27.53 -26.60 26.21
N GLU A 11 -28.27 -25.54 26.49
CA GLU A 11 -27.72 -24.18 26.56
C GLU A 11 -27.24 -23.93 27.99
N GLY A 12 -25.93 -24.06 28.21
CA GLY A 12 -25.29 -23.62 29.43
C GLY A 12 -24.91 -22.15 29.30
N GLU A 13 -25.73 -21.22 29.80
CA GLU A 13 -25.30 -19.84 29.98
C GLU A 13 -24.32 -19.81 31.18
N LYS A 14 -23.03 -20.03 30.91
CA LYS A 14 -22.00 -19.77 31.90
C LYS A 14 -21.88 -18.26 32.03
N ARG A 15 -22.48 -17.68 33.07
CA ARG A 15 -22.15 -16.31 33.50
C ARG A 15 -20.68 -16.29 33.91
N ILE A 16 -19.82 -15.92 32.98
CA ILE A 16 -18.43 -15.59 33.26
C ILE A 16 -18.46 -14.20 33.89
N SER A 17 -18.43 -14.13 35.22
CA SER A 17 -18.27 -12.89 35.99
C SER A 17 -16.80 -12.47 36.13
N GLU A 18 -15.90 -13.14 35.42
CA GLU A 18 -14.47 -12.87 35.45
C GLU A 18 -14.09 -12.06 34.21
N ARG A 19 -13.87 -10.75 34.39
CA ARG A 19 -13.22 -9.91 33.40
C ARG A 19 -11.79 -10.42 33.23
N VAL A 20 -11.51 -11.12 32.14
CA VAL A 20 -10.14 -11.30 31.66
C VAL A 20 -9.57 -9.93 31.30
N GLU A 21 -8.33 -9.66 31.72
CA GLU A 21 -7.56 -8.52 31.22
C GLU A 21 -7.59 -8.60 29.69
N GLY A 22 -8.22 -7.60 29.06
CA GLY A 22 -8.27 -7.54 27.61
C GLY A 22 -6.86 -7.62 27.05
N LEU A 23 -6.66 -8.44 26.02
CA LEU A 23 -5.43 -8.47 25.23
C LEU A 23 -5.07 -7.01 24.95
N GLY A 24 -3.99 -6.51 25.55
CA GLY A 24 -3.53 -5.12 25.50
C GLY A 24 -3.10 -4.69 24.09
N GLY A 25 -3.97 -4.87 23.12
CA GLY A 25 -3.87 -4.34 21.78
C GLY A 25 -4.17 -2.86 21.86
N GLU A 26 -3.16 -2.05 21.59
CA GLU A 26 -3.35 -0.65 21.29
C GLU A 26 -4.19 -0.56 20.02
N PHE A 27 -5.42 -0.06 20.14
CA PHE A 27 -6.21 0.33 18.98
C PHE A 27 -5.67 1.67 18.49
N THR A 28 -4.73 1.64 17.53
CA THR A 28 -4.28 2.86 16.87
C THR A 28 -5.39 3.36 15.95
N TYR A 29 -6.05 4.44 16.35
CA TYR A 29 -7.01 5.15 15.50
C TYR A 29 -6.25 6.08 14.56
N CYS A 30 -6.16 5.72 13.28
CA CYS A 30 -5.74 6.66 12.24
C CYS A 30 -6.97 7.37 11.69
N THR A 31 -6.93 8.69 11.58
CA THR A 31 -7.96 9.46 10.87
C THR A 31 -7.98 8.99 9.43
N LEU A 32 -9.07 8.35 9.03
CA LEU A 32 -9.32 8.01 7.63
C LEU A 32 -9.43 9.34 6.87
N GLY A 33 -8.48 9.61 5.98
CA GLY A 33 -8.48 10.82 5.15
C GLY A 33 -9.70 10.87 4.22
N GLU A 34 -9.74 11.88 3.34
CA GLU A 34 -10.82 11.96 2.35
C GLU A 34 -11.00 10.65 1.59
N PRO A 35 -12.25 10.19 1.40
CA PRO A 35 -12.52 8.95 0.69
C PRO A 35 -11.97 9.05 -0.73
N ILE A 36 -11.16 8.07 -1.13
CA ILE A 36 -10.65 8.00 -2.50
C ILE A 36 -11.76 7.50 -3.41
N GLU A 37 -12.24 8.40 -4.27
CA GLU A 37 -13.15 8.06 -5.36
C GLU A 37 -12.33 7.50 -6.53
N LEU A 38 -12.16 6.16 -6.55
CA LEU A 38 -11.34 5.47 -7.55
C LEU A 38 -11.78 5.76 -8.99
N GLU A 39 -13.09 5.91 -9.23
CA GLU A 39 -13.63 6.25 -10.54
C GLU A 39 -13.20 7.65 -11.00
N LYS A 40 -13.19 8.63 -10.09
CA LYS A 40 -12.74 10.01 -10.38
C LYS A 40 -11.24 10.12 -10.54
N LEU A 41 -10.48 9.25 -9.87
CA LEU A 41 -9.04 9.10 -10.10
C LEU A 41 -8.76 8.58 -11.52
N LEU A 42 -9.49 7.53 -11.94
CA LEU A 42 -9.34 6.92 -13.27
C LEU A 42 -9.81 7.85 -14.39
N SER A 43 -10.85 8.67 -14.16
CA SER A 43 -11.29 9.70 -15.11
C SER A 43 -10.40 10.94 -15.10
N GLY A 44 -9.58 11.13 -14.06
CA GLY A 44 -8.75 12.31 -13.86
C GLY A 44 -9.51 13.56 -13.40
N GLU A 45 -10.79 13.42 -13.02
CA GLU A 45 -11.63 14.52 -12.52
C GLU A 45 -11.22 14.97 -11.12
N HIS A 46 -10.81 14.03 -10.27
CA HIS A 46 -10.35 14.32 -8.92
C HIS A 46 -9.09 13.52 -8.62
N LEU A 47 -7.98 14.24 -8.46
CA LEU A 47 -6.69 13.66 -8.14
C LEU A 47 -6.45 13.78 -6.62
N PRO A 48 -6.43 12.66 -5.87
CA PRO A 48 -6.15 12.67 -4.44
C PRO A 48 -4.76 13.23 -4.15
N THR A 49 -4.54 13.73 -2.94
CA THR A 49 -3.19 14.11 -2.51
C THR A 49 -2.26 12.90 -2.46
N PHE A 50 -0.96 13.17 -2.49
CA PHE A 50 0.06 12.12 -2.37
C PHE A 50 -0.14 11.25 -1.11
N ASP A 51 -0.41 11.90 0.02
CA ASP A 51 -0.58 11.22 1.30
C ASP A 51 -1.86 10.37 1.33
N ALA A 52 -2.97 10.88 0.79
CA ALA A 52 -4.23 10.15 0.73
C ALA A 52 -4.08 8.89 -0.15
N LEU A 53 -3.57 9.06 -1.37
CA LEU A 53 -3.35 7.95 -2.30
C LEU A 53 -2.33 6.95 -1.74
N GLY A 54 -1.26 7.46 -1.14
CA GLY A 54 -0.22 6.66 -0.51
C GLY A 54 -0.76 5.80 0.63
N ALA A 55 -1.49 6.40 1.57
CA ALA A 55 -2.08 5.66 2.69
C ALA A 55 -3.01 4.54 2.21
N TRP A 56 -3.85 4.83 1.21
CA TRP A 56 -4.76 3.82 0.65
C TRP A 56 -4.03 2.71 -0.12
N LEU A 57 -3.05 3.05 -0.98
CA LEU A 57 -2.25 2.06 -1.70
C LEU A 57 -1.43 1.18 -0.74
N PHE A 58 -0.86 1.79 0.31
CA PHE A 58 -0.11 1.06 1.32
C PHE A 58 -1.01 0.08 2.06
N HIS A 59 -2.18 0.53 2.52
CA HIS A 59 -3.14 -0.33 3.21
C HIS A 59 -3.66 -1.46 2.33
N THR A 60 -4.04 -1.17 1.09
CA THR A 60 -4.57 -2.19 0.17
C THR A 60 -3.52 -3.23 -0.23
N ALA A 61 -2.25 -2.85 -0.37
CA ALA A 61 -1.20 -3.77 -0.81
C ALA A 61 -0.48 -4.51 0.33
N THR A 62 -0.44 -3.93 1.53
CA THR A 62 0.28 -4.52 2.67
C THR A 62 -0.63 -5.01 3.78
N GLY A 63 -1.91 -4.60 3.80
CA GLY A 63 -2.84 -4.83 4.90
C GLY A 63 -2.51 -4.06 6.19
N GLY A 64 -1.54 -3.15 6.14
CA GLY A 64 -1.06 -2.39 7.29
C GLY A 64 -1.34 -0.89 7.20
N THR A 65 -1.04 -0.19 8.28
CA THR A 65 -1.07 1.28 8.32
C THR A 65 0.25 1.85 7.81
N LEU A 66 0.17 2.93 7.04
CA LEU A 66 1.34 3.63 6.53
C LEU A 66 2.17 4.23 7.69
N PRO A 67 3.42 3.78 7.93
CA PRO A 67 4.28 4.40 8.93
C PRO A 67 4.78 5.76 8.45
N ALA A 68 5.16 6.63 9.39
CA ALA A 68 5.85 7.87 9.05
C ALA A 68 7.19 7.56 8.34
N PRO A 69 7.47 8.17 7.17
CA PRO A 69 8.73 7.95 6.47
C PRO A 69 9.90 8.54 7.28
N PRO A 70 11.11 7.98 7.16
CA PRO A 70 12.30 8.51 7.81
C PRO A 70 12.64 9.92 7.29
N LYS A 71 13.32 10.75 8.10
CA LYS A 71 13.60 12.15 7.74
C LYS A 71 14.51 12.30 6.51
N ASP A 72 15.34 11.30 6.26
CA ASP A 72 16.24 11.18 5.11
C ASP A 72 15.60 10.43 3.94
N ALA A 73 14.28 10.23 3.96
CA ALA A 73 13.55 9.54 2.92
C ALA A 73 13.75 10.26 1.56
N PRO A 74 14.14 9.52 0.51
CA PRO A 74 14.25 10.05 -0.83
C PRO A 74 12.85 10.40 -1.38
N ALA A 75 12.83 11.17 -2.46
CA ALA A 75 11.59 11.45 -3.17
C ALA A 75 10.87 10.15 -3.54
N TRP A 76 9.53 10.18 -3.52
CA TRP A 76 8.66 9.03 -3.85
C TRP A 76 8.67 7.89 -2.81
N TYR A 77 9.48 7.97 -1.75
CA TYR A 77 9.43 6.97 -0.69
C TYR A 77 8.18 7.16 0.15
N LEU A 78 7.39 6.10 0.26
CA LEU A 78 6.12 6.13 0.97
C LEU A 78 6.30 5.59 2.39
N GLY A 79 6.93 4.43 2.53
CA GLY A 79 7.14 3.81 3.84
C GLY A 79 7.71 2.40 3.75
N GLU A 80 7.90 1.80 4.91
CA GLU A 80 8.43 0.44 5.04
C GLU A 80 7.34 -0.53 5.48
N ALA A 81 7.16 -1.61 4.72
CA ALA A 81 6.35 -2.76 5.11
C ALA A 81 7.23 -3.87 5.71
N LYS A 82 6.61 -4.99 6.09
CA LYS A 82 7.30 -6.11 6.74
C LYS A 82 8.54 -6.59 5.95
N ASP A 83 8.39 -6.78 4.64
CA ASP A 83 9.42 -7.34 3.76
C ASP A 83 9.74 -6.43 2.55
N LYS A 84 9.17 -5.22 2.47
CA LYS A 84 9.29 -4.34 1.30
C LYS A 84 9.44 -2.86 1.67
N HIS A 85 10.27 -2.16 0.90
CA HIS A 85 10.23 -0.72 0.75
C HIS A 85 9.12 -0.35 -0.24
N VAL A 86 8.21 0.53 0.18
CA VAL A 86 7.07 0.97 -0.63
C VAL A 86 7.34 2.36 -1.20
N TRP A 87 7.12 2.49 -2.50
CA TRP A 87 7.38 3.70 -3.27
C TRP A 87 6.12 4.10 -4.05
N LEU A 88 5.89 5.40 -4.16
CA LEU A 88 4.79 5.97 -4.94
C LEU A 88 5.33 7.09 -5.82
N ILE A 89 5.33 6.89 -7.13
CA ILE A 89 5.66 7.92 -8.12
C ILE A 89 4.37 8.61 -8.52
N TYR A 90 4.01 9.69 -7.84
CA TYR A 90 2.73 10.35 -8.05
C TYR A 90 2.75 11.83 -7.69
N ARG A 91 2.14 12.65 -8.55
CA ARG A 91 1.73 14.01 -8.20
C ARG A 91 0.28 14.19 -8.65
N PRO A 92 -0.53 14.96 -7.92
CA PRO A 92 -1.90 15.27 -8.33
C PRO A 92 -1.92 16.29 -9.50
N ASP A 93 -1.24 15.95 -10.59
CA ASP A 93 -1.05 16.77 -11.77
C ASP A 93 -1.17 15.89 -13.02
N LEU A 94 -2.21 16.12 -13.84
CA LEU A 94 -2.46 15.33 -15.05
C LEU A 94 -1.35 15.45 -16.10
N ALA A 95 -0.69 16.59 -16.22
CA ALA A 95 0.41 16.78 -17.16
C ALA A 95 1.60 15.90 -16.74
N PHE A 96 1.91 15.84 -15.44
CA PHE A 96 2.91 14.92 -14.90
C PHE A 96 2.53 13.45 -15.08
N LEU A 97 1.28 13.07 -14.76
CA LEU A 97 0.87 11.66 -14.87
C LEU A 97 0.93 11.13 -16.32
N LYS A 98 0.79 12.02 -17.31
CA LYS A 98 0.93 11.69 -18.73
C LYS A 98 2.37 11.75 -19.23
N SER A 99 3.28 12.34 -18.47
CA SER A 99 4.65 12.56 -18.89
C SER A 99 5.53 11.34 -18.58
N PRO A 100 6.63 11.12 -19.33
CA PRO A 100 7.53 10.00 -19.07
C PRO A 100 8.20 10.07 -17.69
N GLU A 101 8.22 11.25 -17.06
CA GLU A 101 8.75 11.47 -15.72
C GLU A 101 7.93 10.77 -14.63
N ALA A 102 6.66 10.43 -14.87
CA ALA A 102 5.84 9.66 -13.93
C ALA A 102 6.06 8.14 -14.06
N ALA A 103 6.70 7.66 -15.11
CA ALA A 103 6.98 6.24 -15.28
C ALA A 103 8.08 5.74 -14.32
N LEU A 104 8.05 4.44 -14.04
CA LEU A 104 9.18 3.74 -13.44
C LEU A 104 10.27 3.52 -14.49
N THR A 105 11.23 4.46 -14.56
CA THR A 105 12.39 4.33 -15.44
C THR A 105 13.48 3.45 -14.80
N LEU A 106 14.36 2.87 -15.63
CA LEU A 106 15.49 2.07 -15.15
C LEU A 106 16.43 2.88 -14.24
N SER A 107 16.66 4.17 -14.55
CA SER A 107 17.47 5.07 -13.74
C SER A 107 16.88 5.24 -12.33
N ARG A 108 15.57 5.47 -12.24
CA ARG A 108 14.88 5.62 -10.95
C ARG A 108 14.84 4.32 -10.16
N ALA A 109 14.61 3.19 -10.81
CA ALA A 109 14.67 1.88 -10.17
C ALA A 109 16.07 1.62 -9.56
N ARG A 110 17.15 2.06 -10.23
CA ARG A 110 18.52 1.98 -9.69
C ARG A 110 18.72 2.90 -8.49
N GLU A 111 18.18 4.11 -8.50
CA GLU A 111 18.24 5.04 -7.34
C GLU A 111 17.59 4.40 -6.10
N PHE A 112 16.41 3.80 -6.26
CA PHE A 112 15.72 3.11 -5.16
C PHE A 112 16.56 1.96 -4.60
N ALA A 113 17.15 1.15 -5.48
CA ALA A 113 18.01 0.04 -5.09
C ALA A 113 19.31 0.49 -4.41
N GLN A 114 19.92 1.59 -4.87
CA GLN A 114 21.11 2.16 -4.22
C GLN A 114 20.78 2.67 -2.82
N TRP A 115 19.63 3.31 -2.64
CA TRP A 115 19.20 3.78 -1.33
C TRP A 115 18.96 2.63 -0.34
N SER A 116 18.26 1.56 -0.76
CA SER A 116 18.07 0.39 0.11
C SER A 116 19.38 -0.34 0.40
N ALA A 117 20.31 -0.41 -0.56
CA ALA A 117 21.65 -0.95 -0.35
C ALA A 117 22.47 -0.13 0.66
N ALA A 118 22.40 1.20 0.60
CA ALA A 118 23.06 2.09 1.57
C ALA A 118 22.51 1.88 2.99
N ARG A 119 21.20 1.65 3.12
CA ARG A 119 20.58 1.31 4.41
C ARG A 119 20.98 -0.08 4.90
N ALA A 120 21.04 -1.06 4.01
CA ALA A 120 21.53 -2.39 4.37
C ALA A 120 22.98 -2.33 4.89
N ALA A 121 23.84 -1.51 4.26
CA ALA A 121 25.20 -1.26 4.74
C ALA A 121 25.24 -0.53 6.10
N ALA A 122 24.22 0.27 6.42
CA ALA A 122 24.06 0.92 7.73
C ALA A 122 23.44 -0.01 8.80
N GLY A 123 23.22 -1.29 8.49
CA GLY A 123 22.73 -2.29 9.45
C GLY A 123 21.21 -2.49 9.47
N PHE A 124 20.47 -1.93 8.51
CA PHE A 124 19.04 -2.22 8.35
C PHE A 124 18.82 -3.53 7.56
N ASP A 125 17.67 -4.17 7.74
CA ASP A 125 17.33 -5.38 6.99
C ASP A 125 17.18 -5.10 5.48
N ALA A 126 17.73 -5.99 4.66
CA ALA A 126 17.54 -5.93 3.21
C ALA A 126 16.10 -6.32 2.85
N LYS A 127 15.35 -5.39 2.23
CA LYS A 127 13.95 -5.56 1.85
C LYS A 127 13.76 -5.44 0.35
N GLY A 128 12.71 -6.09 -0.17
CA GLY A 128 12.32 -5.96 -1.57
C GLY A 128 11.76 -4.57 -1.88
N HIS A 129 11.46 -4.29 -3.15
CA HIS A 129 10.87 -3.02 -3.57
C HIS A 129 9.46 -3.23 -4.11
N LEU A 130 8.48 -2.48 -3.61
CA LEU A 130 7.13 -2.37 -4.15
C LEU A 130 6.94 -0.94 -4.66
N VAL A 131 6.70 -0.77 -5.95
CA VAL A 131 6.58 0.55 -6.57
C VAL A 131 5.21 0.72 -7.23
N PHE A 132 4.50 1.77 -6.82
CA PHE A 132 3.32 2.26 -7.48
C PHE A 132 3.69 3.40 -8.43
N ALA A 133 3.33 3.26 -9.70
CA ALA A 133 3.54 4.28 -10.71
C ALA A 133 2.38 4.24 -11.72
N PRO A 134 2.04 5.38 -12.35
CA PRO A 134 1.09 5.41 -13.46
C PRO A 134 1.49 4.43 -14.55
N GLY A 135 0.52 3.62 -14.98
CA GLY A 135 0.72 2.71 -16.10
C GLY A 135 0.88 3.49 -17.40
N GLN A 136 2.11 3.53 -17.93
CA GLN A 136 2.33 3.89 -19.32
C GLN A 136 2.56 2.61 -20.12
N ILE A 137 1.68 2.35 -21.08
CA ILE A 137 1.91 1.31 -22.08
C ILE A 137 2.77 1.96 -23.17
N PRO A 138 4.08 1.67 -23.27
CA PRO A 138 4.85 2.16 -24.39
C PRO A 138 4.21 1.62 -25.68
N GLN A 139 3.88 2.52 -26.61
CA GLN A 139 3.43 2.15 -27.94
C GLN A 139 4.60 1.44 -28.62
N GLN A 140 4.54 0.12 -28.70
CA GLN A 140 5.57 -0.67 -29.37
C GLN A 140 5.44 -0.40 -30.88
N PRO A 141 6.50 0.08 -31.57
CA PRO A 141 6.42 0.32 -33.01
C PRO A 141 6.09 -1.02 -33.70
N PRO A 142 5.26 -1.01 -34.77
CA PRO A 142 4.89 -2.22 -35.47
C PRO A 142 6.16 -2.95 -35.93
N VAL A 143 6.33 -4.19 -35.47
CA VAL A 143 7.45 -5.02 -35.92
C VAL A 143 7.26 -5.29 -37.40
N ALA A 144 8.08 -4.64 -38.24
CA ALA A 144 8.12 -4.93 -39.66
C ALA A 144 8.64 -6.36 -39.82
N ARG A 145 7.73 -7.31 -40.05
CA ARG A 145 8.10 -8.66 -40.48
C ARG A 145 8.64 -8.58 -41.90
N THR A 146 9.95 -8.40 -42.04
CA THR A 146 10.64 -8.65 -43.31
C THR A 146 10.59 -10.17 -43.55
N ARG A 147 9.64 -10.61 -44.38
CA ARG A 147 9.71 -11.95 -44.98
C ARG A 147 10.93 -11.95 -45.91
N ARG A 148 11.91 -12.81 -45.63
CA ARG A 148 12.89 -13.26 -46.63
C ARG A 148 12.26 -14.34 -47.48
#